data_AF-A0A1A8XA07-F1
#
_entry.id   AF-A0A1A8XA07-F1
#
_cell.length_a   1.000
_cell.length_b   1.000
_cell.length_c   1.000
_cell.angle_alpha   90.00
_cell.angle_beta   90.00
_cell.angle_gamma   90.00
#
_symmetry.space_group_name_H-M   'P 1'
#
loop_
_entity.id
_entity.type
_entity.pdbx_description
1 polymer ?
#
loop_
_entity_poly.entity_id
_entity_poly.type
_entity_poly.pdbx_seq_one_letter_code
_entity_poly.pdbx_strand_id
1 'polypeptide(L)'
;MATGISVDELPSKKYKNIWDEGICYSEITDIITDKKNSVDAFRWVENVKKNFSNNLKQQKGIIDDKTLEKRCRDLYYLIYGILNQLKNLRNYDHIYNGIKATVSSHIDSAFINLKYANCMMNDTKENYYAQPNIKDKKYIDDIFEDIKYIDSNISDINSSSKCNEIKEHIVEKISSLKTTYNSERDSDILKYYEFKSLDELDNIIKKIKCTSNGETEQLELTGSSHEASQLSGNIPMIVIYSFLGFLPVCLFLYKATPVGTWLKIRIKRKIKLDNNLSEETENEILEETSECVRNNLHDDKYSILYHSTGYSK
;
A
#
# COMPACT_ATOMS: atom_id res chain seq x y z
N MET A 1 -16.07 24.33 2.37
CA MET A 1 -14.62 24.29 2.61
C MET A 1 -14.03 23.37 1.56
N ALA A 2 -13.09 23.82 0.74
CA ALA A 2 -12.40 22.92 -0.17
C ALA A 2 -11.58 21.93 0.67
N THR A 3 -11.84 20.64 0.53
CA THR A 3 -11.01 19.59 1.11
C THR A 3 -9.64 19.67 0.43
N GLY A 4 -8.66 20.29 1.10
CA GLY A 4 -7.30 20.42 0.59
C GLY A 4 -6.62 19.07 0.40
N ILE A 5 -5.51 19.06 -0.35
CA ILE A 5 -4.70 17.85 -0.61
C ILE A 5 -4.32 17.19 0.72
N SER A 6 -4.43 15.86 0.79
CA SER A 6 -4.07 15.03 1.94
C SER A 6 -3.02 13.98 1.57
N VAL A 7 -2.53 13.20 2.54
CA VAL A 7 -1.59 12.10 2.27
C VAL A 7 -2.18 11.05 1.32
N ASP A 8 -3.49 10.81 1.37
CA ASP A 8 -4.15 9.82 0.51
C ASP A 8 -4.24 10.28 -0.97
N GLU A 9 -4.10 11.58 -1.21
CA GLU A 9 -4.03 12.14 -2.58
C GLU A 9 -2.63 12.03 -3.19
N LEU A 10 -1.61 11.64 -2.42
CA LEU A 10 -0.28 11.36 -2.97
C LEU A 10 -0.36 10.19 -3.97
N PRO A 11 0.28 10.27 -5.14
CA PRO A 11 0.17 9.25 -6.18
C PRO A 11 0.45 7.82 -5.70
N SER A 12 1.48 7.62 -4.86
CA SER A 12 1.81 6.28 -4.35
C SER A 12 0.72 5.67 -3.46
N LYS A 13 -0.13 6.50 -2.85
CA LYS A 13 -1.28 6.08 -2.02
C LYS A 13 -2.53 5.93 -2.88
N LYS A 14 -2.84 6.96 -3.66
CA LYS A 14 -4.00 7.04 -4.53
C LYS A 14 -4.12 5.84 -5.48
N TYR A 15 -2.99 5.42 -6.05
CA TYR A 15 -2.95 4.35 -7.05
C TYR A 15 -2.47 3.01 -6.52
N LYS A 16 -2.30 2.87 -5.19
CA LYS A 16 -1.64 1.71 -4.57
C LYS A 16 -2.22 0.36 -5.00
N ASN A 17 -3.54 0.29 -5.13
CA ASN A 17 -4.29 -0.97 -5.26
C ASN A 17 -5.04 -1.09 -6.60
N ILE A 18 -4.77 -0.22 -7.59
CA ILE A 18 -5.56 -0.20 -8.85
C ILE A 18 -5.51 -1.51 -9.62
N TRP A 19 -4.43 -2.29 -9.42
CA TRP A 19 -4.20 -3.56 -10.09
C TRP A 19 -4.68 -4.78 -9.31
N ASP A 20 -4.98 -4.63 -8.01
CA ASP A 20 -5.19 -5.76 -7.10
C ASP A 20 -6.31 -6.69 -7.58
N GLU A 21 -7.42 -6.13 -8.05
CA GLU A 21 -8.54 -6.89 -8.61
C GLU A 21 -8.17 -7.55 -9.94
N GLY A 22 -7.48 -6.82 -10.82
CA GLY A 22 -7.08 -7.30 -12.14
C GLY A 22 -6.13 -8.50 -12.07
N ILE A 23 -5.28 -8.55 -11.03
CA ILE A 23 -4.32 -9.62 -10.83
C ILE A 23 -4.73 -10.63 -9.74
N CYS A 24 -5.94 -10.51 -9.18
CA CYS A 24 -6.40 -11.27 -8.01
C CYS A 24 -5.34 -11.35 -6.90
N TYR A 25 -4.88 -10.19 -6.41
CA TYR A 25 -3.76 -10.09 -5.48
C TYR A 25 -3.97 -10.84 -4.16
N SER A 26 -5.20 -10.86 -3.63
CA SER A 26 -5.53 -11.61 -2.41
C SER A 26 -5.33 -13.12 -2.60
N GLU A 27 -5.84 -13.67 -3.70
CA GLU A 27 -5.75 -15.09 -4.04
C GLU A 27 -4.29 -15.55 -4.11
N ILE A 28 -3.44 -14.79 -4.80
CA ILE A 28 -2.03 -15.19 -4.93
C ILE A 28 -1.24 -15.01 -3.64
N THR A 29 -1.63 -14.03 -2.82
CA THR A 29 -1.03 -13.85 -1.49
C THR A 29 -1.35 -15.04 -0.58
N ASP A 30 -2.58 -15.56 -0.62
CA ASP A 30 -2.99 -16.76 0.11
C ASP A 30 -2.22 -17.99 -0.40
N ILE A 31 -2.06 -18.15 -1.72
CA ILE A 31 -1.27 -19.23 -2.32
C ILE A 31 0.18 -19.19 -1.81
N ILE A 32 0.81 -18.01 -1.81
CA ILE A 32 2.19 -17.84 -1.38
C ILE A 32 2.34 -18.09 0.12
N THR A 33 1.43 -17.54 0.93
CA THR A 33 1.51 -17.57 2.39
C THR A 33 1.23 -18.96 2.94
N ASP A 34 0.20 -19.64 2.42
CA ASP A 34 -0.18 -20.99 2.83
C ASP A 34 0.64 -22.06 2.12
N LYS A 35 1.55 -21.67 1.20
CA LYS A 35 2.38 -22.56 0.38
C LYS A 35 1.53 -23.61 -0.35
N LYS A 36 0.45 -23.14 -0.96
CA LYS A 36 -0.48 -23.98 -1.72
C LYS A 36 0.21 -24.63 -2.92
N ASN A 37 -0.43 -25.65 -3.48
CA ASN A 37 0.17 -26.43 -4.55
C ASN A 37 -0.02 -25.76 -5.93
N SER A 38 0.56 -26.38 -6.96
CA SER A 38 0.55 -25.86 -8.33
C SER A 38 -0.85 -25.68 -8.92
N VAL A 39 -1.84 -26.48 -8.51
CA VAL A 39 -3.23 -26.37 -8.99
C VAL A 39 -3.82 -25.02 -8.64
N ASP A 40 -3.56 -24.53 -7.41
CA ASP A 40 -4.04 -23.23 -6.98
C ASP A 40 -3.36 -22.09 -7.76
N ALA A 41 -2.07 -22.21 -8.07
CA ALA A 41 -1.39 -21.24 -8.91
C ALA A 41 -1.92 -21.21 -10.36
N PHE A 42 -2.25 -22.37 -10.95
CA PHE A 42 -2.90 -22.40 -12.26
C PHE A 42 -4.30 -21.81 -12.23
N ARG A 43 -5.06 -22.01 -11.15
CA ARG A 43 -6.35 -21.35 -10.95
C ARG A 43 -6.21 -19.83 -10.90
N TRP A 44 -5.22 -19.34 -10.16
CA TRP A 44 -4.89 -17.92 -10.12
C TRP A 44 -4.57 -17.38 -11.52
N VAL A 45 -3.76 -18.07 -12.32
CA VAL A 45 -3.46 -17.65 -13.71
C VAL A 45 -4.73 -17.52 -14.55
N GLU A 46 -5.66 -18.46 -14.44
CA GLU A 46 -6.94 -18.38 -15.16
C GLU A 46 -7.81 -17.21 -14.67
N ASN A 47 -7.77 -16.90 -13.37
CA ASN A 47 -8.47 -15.74 -12.83
C ASN A 47 -7.85 -14.41 -13.29
N VAL A 48 -6.52 -14.30 -13.36
CA VAL A 48 -5.84 -13.13 -13.95
C VAL A 48 -6.29 -12.93 -15.40
N LYS A 49 -6.32 -14.00 -16.21
CA LYS A 49 -6.77 -13.93 -17.61
C LYS A 49 -8.21 -13.42 -17.77
N LYS A 50 -9.08 -13.75 -16.83
CA LYS A 50 -10.48 -13.29 -16.83
C LYS A 50 -10.61 -11.83 -16.38
N ASN A 51 -9.87 -11.46 -15.33
CA ASN A 51 -10.11 -10.21 -14.62
C ASN A 51 -9.27 -9.03 -15.12
N PHE A 52 -8.03 -9.27 -15.56
CA PHE A 52 -7.09 -8.20 -15.88
C PHE A 52 -7.61 -7.26 -16.97
N SER A 53 -8.09 -7.82 -18.09
CA SER A 53 -8.62 -7.04 -19.21
C SER A 53 -9.84 -6.18 -18.81
N ASN A 54 -10.67 -6.64 -17.88
CA ASN A 54 -11.84 -5.91 -17.40
C ASN A 54 -11.45 -4.81 -16.42
N ASN A 55 -10.59 -5.12 -15.45
CA ASN A 55 -10.04 -4.13 -14.52
C ASN A 55 -9.32 -3.02 -15.30
N LEU A 56 -8.45 -3.36 -16.25
CA LEU A 56 -7.74 -2.38 -17.08
C LEU A 56 -8.70 -1.42 -17.82
N LYS A 57 -9.83 -1.92 -18.34
CA LYS A 57 -10.86 -1.07 -18.97
C LYS A 57 -11.54 -0.14 -17.96
N GLN A 58 -11.80 -0.60 -16.75
CA GLN A 58 -12.39 0.22 -15.67
C GLN A 58 -11.41 1.31 -15.22
N GLN A 59 -10.11 0.98 -15.13
CA GLN A 59 -9.07 1.93 -14.73
C GLN A 59 -8.74 2.97 -15.82
N LYS A 60 -9.25 2.83 -17.05
CA LYS A 60 -8.99 3.79 -18.15
C LYS A 60 -9.41 5.23 -17.81
N GLY A 61 -10.43 5.43 -16.97
CA GLY A 61 -10.84 6.77 -16.53
C GLY A 61 -9.94 7.37 -15.44
N ILE A 62 -9.15 6.52 -14.78
CA ILE A 62 -8.28 6.86 -13.64
C ILE A 62 -6.82 7.03 -14.11
N ILE A 63 -6.38 6.19 -15.05
CA ILE A 63 -5.04 6.23 -15.64
C ILE A 63 -5.07 7.18 -16.83
N ASP A 64 -4.49 8.37 -16.66
CA ASP A 64 -4.25 9.29 -17.76
C ASP A 64 -2.92 8.98 -18.48
N ASP A 65 -2.74 9.54 -19.69
CA ASP A 65 -1.53 9.31 -20.48
C ASP A 65 -0.25 9.80 -19.78
N LYS A 66 -0.35 10.77 -18.86
CA LYS A 66 0.80 11.33 -18.12
C LYS A 66 1.27 10.39 -17.02
N THR A 67 0.37 9.62 -16.43
CA THR A 67 0.63 8.69 -15.33
C THR A 67 0.77 7.24 -15.79
N LEU A 68 0.31 6.93 -17.01
CA LEU A 68 0.29 5.59 -17.60
C LEU A 68 1.61 4.85 -17.46
N GLU A 69 2.74 5.47 -17.81
CA GLU A 69 4.03 4.80 -17.77
C GLU A 69 4.39 4.33 -16.36
N LYS A 70 4.21 5.20 -15.36
CA LYS A 70 4.43 4.86 -13.95
C LYS A 70 3.45 3.79 -13.48
N ARG A 71 2.16 3.88 -13.83
CA ARG A 71 1.18 2.83 -13.51
C ARG A 71 1.57 1.46 -14.07
N CYS A 72 2.18 1.44 -15.26
CA CYS A 72 2.68 0.21 -15.86
C CYS A 72 3.92 -0.32 -15.14
N ARG A 73 4.85 0.54 -14.70
CA ARG A 73 5.96 0.10 -13.83
C ARG A 73 5.45 -0.49 -12.50
N ASP A 74 4.42 0.11 -11.90
CA ASP A 74 3.81 -0.42 -10.67
C ASP A 74 3.25 -1.83 -10.85
N LEU A 75 2.57 -2.08 -11.96
CA LEU A 75 2.09 -3.42 -12.28
C LEU A 75 3.26 -4.40 -12.40
N TYR A 76 4.35 -4.02 -13.07
CA TYR A 76 5.49 -4.91 -13.22
C TYR A 76 6.26 -5.17 -11.94
N TYR A 77 6.42 -4.16 -11.07
CA TYR A 77 6.93 -4.37 -9.72
C TYR A 77 6.08 -5.39 -8.94
N LEU A 78 4.76 -5.29 -9.06
CA LEU A 78 3.83 -6.20 -8.40
C LEU A 78 3.91 -7.63 -8.96
N ILE A 79 3.80 -7.78 -10.28
CA ILE A 79 3.84 -9.08 -10.97
C ILE A 79 5.18 -9.79 -10.73
N TYR A 80 6.31 -9.11 -10.90
CA TYR A 80 7.62 -9.75 -10.68
C TYR A 80 7.91 -10.01 -9.21
N GLY A 81 7.38 -9.16 -8.30
CA GLY A 81 7.40 -9.44 -6.87
C GLY A 81 6.64 -10.72 -6.52
N ILE A 82 5.50 -10.97 -7.15
CA ILE A 82 4.70 -12.19 -7.01
C ILE A 82 5.41 -13.39 -7.62
N LEU A 83 5.86 -13.27 -8.87
CA LEU A 83 6.56 -14.34 -9.60
C LEU A 83 7.82 -14.79 -8.85
N ASN A 84 8.61 -13.86 -8.30
CA ASN A 84 9.79 -14.21 -7.51
C ASN A 84 9.41 -14.98 -6.23
N GLN A 85 8.30 -14.64 -5.57
CA GLN A 85 7.82 -15.39 -4.41
C GLN A 85 7.35 -16.80 -4.80
N LEU A 86 6.60 -16.94 -5.89
CA LEU A 86 6.16 -18.23 -6.41
C LEU A 86 7.34 -19.13 -6.80
N LYS A 87 8.36 -18.57 -7.45
CA LYS A 87 9.56 -19.30 -7.83
C LYS A 87 10.24 -19.97 -6.63
N ASN A 88 10.18 -19.32 -5.47
CA ASN A 88 10.80 -19.81 -4.23
C ASN A 88 9.92 -20.80 -3.46
N LEU A 89 8.71 -21.13 -3.95
CA LEU A 89 7.88 -22.18 -3.37
C LEU A 89 8.38 -23.57 -3.80
N ARG A 90 8.24 -24.54 -2.90
CA ARG A 90 8.64 -25.92 -3.17
C ARG A 90 7.83 -26.49 -4.35
N ASN A 91 8.50 -27.16 -5.28
CA ASN A 91 7.93 -27.77 -6.48
C ASN A 91 7.41 -26.78 -7.54
N TYR A 92 7.75 -25.48 -7.47
CA TYR A 92 7.35 -24.51 -8.49
C TYR A 92 8.34 -24.38 -9.65
N ASP A 93 9.55 -24.93 -9.54
CA ASP A 93 10.63 -24.78 -10.55
C ASP A 93 10.18 -25.15 -11.97
N HIS A 94 9.42 -26.25 -12.12
CA HIS A 94 9.01 -26.77 -13.42
C HIS A 94 7.78 -26.05 -14.03
N ILE A 95 6.98 -25.34 -13.22
CA ILE A 95 5.79 -24.62 -13.68
C ILE A 95 6.00 -23.11 -13.77
N TYR A 96 7.00 -22.57 -13.07
CA TYR A 96 7.27 -21.14 -12.96
C TYR A 96 7.34 -20.46 -14.33
N ASN A 97 8.09 -21.04 -15.28
CA ASN A 97 8.24 -20.48 -16.62
C ASN A 97 6.90 -20.44 -17.38
N GLY A 98 6.06 -21.45 -17.21
CA GLY A 98 4.72 -21.49 -17.78
C GLY A 98 3.83 -20.39 -17.21
N ILE A 99 3.75 -20.31 -15.87
CA ILE A 99 2.98 -19.27 -15.16
C ILE A 99 3.42 -17.87 -15.61
N LYS A 100 4.73 -17.60 -15.59
CA LYS A 100 5.29 -16.32 -16.01
C LYS A 100 4.92 -15.96 -17.44
N ALA A 101 5.13 -16.88 -18.39
CA ALA A 101 4.85 -16.63 -19.80
C ALA A 101 3.36 -16.37 -20.04
N THR A 102 2.47 -17.14 -19.41
CA THR A 102 1.03 -16.97 -19.55
C THR A 102 0.53 -15.64 -18.97
N VAL A 103 0.99 -15.25 -17.78
CA VAL A 103 0.59 -13.98 -17.15
C VAL A 103 1.10 -12.79 -17.96
N SER A 104 2.40 -12.77 -18.31
CA SER A 104 2.98 -11.66 -19.07
C SER A 104 2.32 -11.51 -20.45
N SER A 105 2.16 -12.60 -21.20
CA SER A 105 1.54 -12.53 -22.54
C SER A 105 0.10 -12.05 -22.50
N HIS A 106 -0.66 -12.41 -21.46
CA HIS A 106 -2.03 -11.91 -21.29
C HIS A 106 -2.04 -10.41 -20.98
N ILE A 107 -1.19 -9.96 -20.06
CA ILE A 107 -1.05 -8.53 -19.70
C ILE A 107 -0.65 -7.71 -20.93
N ASP A 108 0.38 -8.16 -21.66
CA ASP A 108 0.84 -7.48 -22.88
C ASP A 108 -0.29 -7.40 -23.91
N SER A 109 -0.99 -8.50 -24.16
CA SER A 109 -2.14 -8.55 -25.08
C SER A 109 -3.24 -7.56 -24.70
N ALA A 110 -3.56 -7.46 -23.40
CA ALA A 110 -4.54 -6.49 -22.90
C ALA A 110 -4.09 -5.04 -23.12
N PHE A 111 -2.80 -4.74 -22.93
CA PHE A 111 -2.24 -3.42 -23.24
C PHE A 111 -2.28 -3.10 -24.74
N ILE A 112 -1.98 -4.06 -25.63
CA ILE A 112 -2.09 -3.86 -27.09
C ILE A 112 -3.51 -3.43 -27.45
N ASN A 113 -4.52 -4.13 -26.91
CA ASN A 113 -5.92 -3.89 -27.21
C ASN A 113 -6.40 -2.48 -26.81
N LEU A 114 -5.79 -1.88 -25.79
CA LEU A 114 -6.07 -0.51 -25.36
C LEU A 114 -5.11 0.55 -25.91
N LYS A 115 -4.20 0.16 -26.83
CA LYS A 115 -3.16 1.03 -27.40
C LYS A 115 -2.15 1.55 -26.38
N TYR A 116 -1.93 0.81 -25.30
CA TYR A 116 -0.92 1.10 -24.27
C TYR A 116 0.41 0.42 -24.60
N ALA A 117 0.90 0.60 -25.83
CA ALA A 117 2.11 -0.07 -26.31
C ALA A 117 3.36 0.23 -25.45
N ASN A 118 3.43 1.41 -24.85
CA ASN A 118 4.53 1.81 -23.96
C ASN A 118 4.62 0.93 -22.69
N CYS A 119 3.49 0.31 -22.32
CA CYS A 119 3.40 -0.60 -21.19
C CYS A 119 3.83 -2.02 -21.53
N MET A 120 4.12 -2.37 -22.77
CA MET A 120 4.55 -3.73 -23.10
C MET A 120 5.88 -4.08 -22.45
N MET A 121 5.98 -5.33 -21.99
CA MET A 121 7.22 -5.90 -21.49
C MET A 121 8.11 -6.33 -22.65
N ASN A 122 9.42 -6.11 -22.51
CA ASN A 122 10.43 -6.69 -23.40
C ASN A 122 11.58 -7.27 -22.57
N ASP A 123 12.46 -8.04 -23.20
CA ASP A 123 13.55 -8.75 -22.50
C ASP A 123 14.45 -7.80 -21.69
N THR A 124 14.66 -6.57 -22.17
CA THR A 124 15.43 -5.55 -21.44
C THR A 124 14.74 -5.13 -20.15
N LYS A 125 13.42 -4.91 -20.19
CA LYS A 125 12.61 -4.61 -19.01
C LYS A 125 12.54 -5.82 -18.08
N GLU A 126 12.44 -7.05 -18.58
CA GLU A 126 12.42 -8.23 -17.72
C GLU A 126 13.62 -8.29 -16.77
N ASN A 127 14.83 -8.11 -17.31
CA ASN A 127 16.06 -8.13 -16.49
C ASN A 127 16.04 -7.07 -15.39
N TYR A 128 15.37 -5.94 -15.63
CA TYR A 128 15.18 -4.89 -14.64
C TYR A 128 14.28 -5.35 -13.48
N TYR A 129 13.17 -6.06 -13.78
CA TYR A 129 12.19 -6.46 -12.77
C TYR A 129 12.51 -7.80 -12.07
N ALA A 130 13.27 -8.68 -12.70
CA ALA A 130 13.64 -9.99 -12.15
C ALA A 130 14.68 -9.94 -11.00
N GLN A 131 15.02 -8.74 -10.51
CA GLN A 131 16.05 -8.53 -9.49
C GLN A 131 15.51 -8.79 -8.06
N PRO A 132 16.35 -9.29 -7.13
CA PRO A 132 15.92 -9.58 -5.75
C PRO A 132 15.37 -8.37 -4.97
N ASN A 133 15.86 -7.17 -5.29
CA ASN A 133 15.57 -5.92 -4.60
C ASN A 133 14.38 -5.16 -5.21
N ILE A 134 13.50 -5.85 -5.94
CA ILE A 134 12.40 -5.20 -6.68
C ILE A 134 11.46 -4.39 -5.79
N LYS A 135 11.31 -4.79 -4.52
CA LYS A 135 10.53 -4.06 -3.50
C LYS A 135 11.16 -2.70 -3.17
N ASP A 136 12.49 -2.65 -3.05
CA ASP A 136 13.22 -1.40 -2.81
C ASP A 136 13.07 -0.47 -4.01
N LYS A 137 13.19 -1.00 -5.24
CA LYS A 137 12.99 -0.21 -6.46
C LYS A 137 11.61 0.41 -6.52
N LYS A 138 10.55 -0.37 -6.24
CA LYS A 138 9.19 0.15 -6.17
C LYS A 138 9.08 1.26 -5.13
N TYR A 139 9.60 1.03 -3.92
CA TYR A 139 9.57 2.01 -2.84
C TYR A 139 10.24 3.33 -3.23
N ILE A 140 11.41 3.25 -3.88
CA ILE A 140 12.16 4.40 -4.39
C ILE A 140 11.36 5.14 -5.48
N ASP A 141 10.85 4.43 -6.49
CA ASP A 141 10.04 5.00 -7.58
C ASP A 141 8.78 5.70 -7.05
N ASP A 142 8.10 5.10 -6.06
CA ASP A 142 6.93 5.68 -5.39
C ASP A 142 7.25 7.00 -4.65
N ILE A 143 8.41 7.09 -4.00
CA ILE A 143 8.81 8.31 -3.29
C ILE A 143 9.14 9.43 -4.26
N PHE A 144 9.90 9.14 -5.32
CA PHE A 144 10.22 10.17 -6.32
C PHE A 144 8.96 10.70 -7.01
N GLU A 145 7.98 9.84 -7.27
CA GLU A 145 6.67 10.27 -7.77
C GLU A 145 5.95 11.22 -6.80
N ASP A 146 5.85 10.83 -5.53
CA ASP A 146 5.20 11.66 -4.50
C ASP A 146 5.89 13.02 -4.40
N ILE A 147 7.23 13.06 -4.42
CA ILE A 147 8.00 14.31 -4.34
C ILE A 147 7.76 15.20 -5.57
N LYS A 148 7.76 14.63 -6.78
CA LYS A 148 7.48 15.38 -8.02
C LYS A 148 6.06 15.96 -8.00
N TYR A 149 5.09 15.18 -7.50
CA TYR A 149 3.72 15.64 -7.30
C TYR A 149 3.65 16.78 -6.28
N ILE A 150 4.34 16.64 -5.14
CA ILE A 150 4.38 17.68 -4.11
C ILE A 150 4.98 18.98 -4.64
N ASP A 151 6.12 18.91 -5.35
CA ASP A 151 6.76 20.11 -5.91
C ASP A 151 5.84 20.83 -6.90
N SER A 152 5.09 20.06 -7.70
CA SER A 152 4.14 20.60 -8.68
C SER A 152 2.89 21.22 -8.04
N ASN A 153 2.52 20.79 -6.83
CA ASN A 153 1.28 21.21 -6.13
C ASN A 153 1.58 21.96 -4.83
N ILE A 154 2.76 22.56 -4.71
CA ILE A 154 3.26 23.10 -3.45
C ILE A 154 2.36 24.18 -2.82
N SER A 155 1.72 25.01 -3.65
CA SER A 155 0.80 26.07 -3.20
C SER A 155 -0.47 25.50 -2.59
N ASP A 156 -1.05 24.48 -3.23
CA ASP A 156 -2.27 23.82 -2.76
C ASP A 156 -2.01 23.00 -1.50
N ILE A 157 -0.83 22.37 -1.43
CA ILE A 157 -0.38 21.68 -0.22
C ILE A 157 -0.20 22.68 0.92
N ASN A 158 0.49 23.80 0.70
CA ASN A 158 0.74 24.79 1.75
C ASN A 158 -0.54 25.42 2.32
N SER A 159 -1.59 25.53 1.51
CA SER A 159 -2.91 26.02 1.93
C SER A 159 -3.82 24.93 2.51
N SER A 160 -3.46 23.65 2.36
CA SER A 160 -4.22 22.54 2.91
C SER A 160 -4.16 22.49 4.43
N SER A 161 -5.30 22.25 5.08
CA SER A 161 -5.36 21.90 6.51
C SER A 161 -4.57 20.64 6.88
N LYS A 162 -4.20 19.82 5.88
CA LYS A 162 -3.41 18.59 6.03
C LYS A 162 -1.93 18.77 5.69
N CYS A 163 -1.46 19.99 5.47
CA CYS A 163 -0.09 20.26 5.07
C CYS A 163 0.96 19.63 6.00
N ASN A 164 0.79 19.79 7.32
CA ASN A 164 1.73 19.24 8.30
C ASN A 164 1.80 17.71 8.24
N GLU A 165 0.66 17.04 8.06
CA GLU A 165 0.57 15.59 7.90
C GLU A 165 1.34 15.11 6.66
N ILE A 166 1.19 15.82 5.53
CA ILE A 166 1.95 15.56 4.30
C ILE A 166 3.45 15.77 4.52
N LYS A 167 3.83 16.87 5.20
CA LYS A 167 5.22 17.22 5.47
C LYS A 167 5.92 16.17 6.33
N GLU A 168 5.28 15.74 7.41
CA GLU A 168 5.83 14.70 8.29
C GLU A 168 5.99 13.38 7.54
N HIS A 169 4.96 12.94 6.82
CA HIS A 169 4.98 11.72 6.01
C HIS A 169 6.09 11.73 4.96
N ILE A 170 6.29 12.84 4.24
CA ILE A 170 7.32 12.90 3.19
C ILE A 170 8.74 13.00 3.77
N VAL A 171 8.92 13.68 4.91
CA VAL A 171 10.21 13.76 5.61
C VAL A 171 10.65 12.36 6.05
N GLU A 172 9.75 11.59 6.67
CA GLU A 172 10.03 10.20 7.07
C GLU A 172 10.45 9.34 5.87
N LYS A 173 9.65 9.39 4.79
CA LYS A 173 9.95 8.66 3.55
C LYS A 173 11.30 9.02 2.95
N ILE A 174 11.67 10.30 2.90
CA ILE A 174 12.96 10.77 2.36
C ILE A 174 14.12 10.30 3.24
N SER A 175 13.96 10.31 4.55
CA SER A 175 14.98 9.75 5.46
C SER A 175 15.23 8.28 5.17
N SER A 176 14.18 7.47 5.02
CA SER A 176 14.32 6.05 4.63
C SER A 176 14.92 5.90 3.23
N LEU A 177 14.49 6.70 2.25
CA LEU A 177 15.03 6.70 0.89
C LEU A 177 16.55 6.88 0.89
N LYS A 178 17.08 7.84 1.65
CA LYS A 178 18.53 8.09 1.73
C LYS A 178 19.32 6.88 2.25
N THR A 179 18.69 6.01 3.04
CA THR A 179 19.32 4.77 3.52
C THR A 179 19.20 3.60 2.54
N THR A 180 18.12 3.55 1.75
CA THR A 180 17.84 2.45 0.81
C THR A 180 18.40 2.67 -0.59
N TYR A 181 18.56 3.93 -0.99
CA TYR A 181 18.99 4.31 -2.34
C TYR A 181 20.43 3.88 -2.63
N ASN A 182 20.62 3.25 -3.79
CA ASN A 182 21.93 2.88 -4.29
C ASN A 182 22.13 3.50 -5.69
N SER A 183 23.16 4.31 -5.88
CA SER A 183 23.39 5.06 -7.13
C SER A 183 23.69 4.17 -8.34
N GLU A 184 24.39 3.06 -8.17
CA GLU A 184 24.68 2.12 -9.25
C GLU A 184 23.39 1.44 -9.75
N ARG A 185 22.49 1.18 -8.82
CA ARG A 185 21.28 0.39 -9.05
C ARG A 185 20.07 1.22 -9.43
N ASP A 186 19.90 2.40 -8.85
CA ASP A 186 18.63 3.16 -8.83
C ASP A 186 18.74 4.54 -9.50
N SER A 187 19.88 4.85 -10.13
CA SER A 187 20.08 6.13 -10.84
C SER A 187 19.19 6.32 -12.06
N ASP A 188 18.67 5.24 -12.64
CA ASP A 188 17.68 5.29 -13.71
C ASP A 188 16.36 5.93 -13.24
N ILE A 189 15.89 5.57 -12.03
CA ILE A 189 14.67 6.12 -11.44
C ILE A 189 14.88 7.60 -11.11
N LEU A 190 16.02 7.96 -10.53
CA LEU A 190 16.37 9.35 -10.25
C LEU A 190 16.31 10.21 -11.52
N LYS A 191 16.90 9.72 -12.61
CA LYS A 191 16.91 10.40 -13.92
C LYS A 191 15.52 10.50 -14.53
N TYR A 192 14.68 9.48 -14.38
CA TYR A 192 13.31 9.49 -14.88
C TYR A 192 12.51 10.69 -14.35
N TYR A 193 12.66 11.01 -13.06
CA TYR A 193 12.00 12.16 -12.44
C TYR A 193 12.74 13.49 -12.59
N GLU A 194 13.85 13.48 -13.34
CA GLU A 194 14.70 14.64 -13.65
C GLU A 194 15.42 15.23 -12.43
N PHE A 195 15.63 14.44 -11.39
CA PHE A 195 16.44 14.84 -10.24
C PHE A 195 17.93 14.63 -10.52
N LYS A 196 18.77 15.57 -10.09
CA LYS A 196 20.24 15.46 -10.26
C LYS A 196 20.92 14.78 -9.08
N SER A 197 20.40 14.96 -7.88
CA SER A 197 20.89 14.34 -6.65
C SER A 197 19.77 14.24 -5.61
N LEU A 198 20.00 13.44 -4.57
CA LEU A 198 19.08 13.34 -3.44
C LEU A 198 18.98 14.65 -2.63
N ASP A 199 19.94 15.58 -2.77
CA ASP A 199 19.92 16.87 -2.08
C ASP A 199 18.83 17.80 -2.62
N GLU A 200 18.40 17.60 -3.88
CA GLU A 200 17.28 18.35 -4.46
C GLU A 200 15.97 18.07 -3.73
N LEU A 201 15.83 16.90 -3.10
CA LEU A 201 14.64 16.52 -2.33
C LEU A 201 14.51 17.37 -1.05
N ASP A 202 15.63 17.70 -0.39
CA ASP A 202 15.64 18.56 0.79
C ASP A 202 15.17 19.98 0.44
N ASN A 203 15.49 20.46 -0.77
CA ASN A 203 15.03 21.75 -1.23
C ASN A 203 13.52 21.77 -1.44
N ILE A 204 12.92 20.68 -1.91
CA ILE A 204 11.46 20.56 -2.06
C ILE A 204 10.79 20.56 -0.69
N ILE A 205 11.30 19.80 0.29
CA ILE A 205 10.77 19.81 1.67
C ILE A 205 10.76 21.24 2.25
N LYS A 206 11.82 22.01 2.03
CA LYS A 206 11.92 23.41 2.52
C LYS A 206 10.86 24.33 1.92
N LYS A 207 10.30 24.02 0.74
CA LYS A 207 9.20 24.79 0.15
C LYS A 207 7.86 24.54 0.86
N ILE A 208 7.74 23.45 1.64
CA ILE A 208 6.54 23.12 2.40
C ILE A 208 6.53 23.92 3.71
N LYS A 209 5.83 25.05 3.68
CA LYS A 209 5.72 26.02 4.77
C LYS A 209 4.49 25.81 5.66
N CYS A 210 3.42 25.22 5.13
CA CYS A 210 2.15 25.00 5.84
C CYS A 210 1.58 26.28 6.45
N THR A 211 1.00 27.13 5.61
CA THR A 211 0.44 28.44 5.99
C THR A 211 -1.01 28.33 6.49
N SER A 212 -1.55 27.13 6.64
CA SER A 212 -2.96 26.89 6.99
C SER A 212 -3.29 27.01 8.48
N ASN A 213 -2.30 27.31 9.33
CA ASN A 213 -2.58 27.88 10.64
C ASN A 213 -2.71 29.40 10.49
N GLY A 214 -3.84 29.95 10.92
CA GLY A 214 -3.97 31.37 11.23
C GLY A 214 -3.08 31.76 12.43
N GLU A 215 -1.77 31.55 12.30
CA GLU A 215 -0.78 32.12 13.19
C GLU A 215 -0.46 33.50 12.63
N THR A 216 -1.21 34.47 13.14
CA THR A 216 -0.77 35.82 13.41
C THR A 216 0.76 35.86 13.48
N GLU A 217 1.40 36.59 12.57
CA GLU A 217 2.77 37.05 12.77
C GLU A 217 2.85 37.67 14.16
N GLN A 218 3.38 36.94 15.15
CA GLN A 218 3.99 37.57 16.29
C GLN A 218 5.30 38.17 15.79
N LEU A 219 5.13 39.36 15.24
CA LEU A 219 6.18 40.32 15.00
C LEU A 219 6.68 40.75 16.38
N GLU A 220 7.55 39.94 17.00
CA GLU A 220 8.28 40.35 18.20
C GLU A 220 9.30 41.43 17.80
N LEU A 221 8.86 42.68 17.87
CA LEU A 221 9.69 43.86 17.91
C LEU A 221 9.45 44.58 19.23
N THR A 222 10.29 44.28 20.22
CA THR A 222 10.76 45.12 21.34
C THR A 222 11.59 44.19 22.24
N GLY A 223 12.84 44.37 22.63
CA GLY A 223 13.82 45.46 22.57
C GLY A 223 14.90 45.11 23.61
N SER A 224 16.17 45.11 23.18
CA SER A 224 17.44 45.19 23.93
C SER A 224 17.67 44.55 25.33
N SER A 225 18.74 43.73 25.38
CA SER A 225 19.86 43.65 26.37
C SER A 225 19.58 43.29 27.85
N HIS A 226 20.04 42.11 28.30
CA HIS A 226 21.35 41.91 29.00
C HIS A 226 21.48 40.46 29.52
N GLU A 227 22.71 39.96 29.41
CA GLU A 227 23.42 38.99 30.27
C GLU A 227 23.04 37.50 30.41
N ALA A 228 24.12 36.72 30.35
CA ALA A 228 24.19 35.28 30.45
C ALA A 228 24.06 34.78 31.89
N SER A 229 23.53 33.56 32.05
CA SER A 229 23.92 32.66 33.13
C SER A 229 23.67 31.21 32.70
N GLN A 230 24.76 30.44 32.61
CA GLN A 230 24.72 28.97 32.61
C GLN A 230 24.22 28.48 33.98
N LEU A 231 23.33 27.48 34.01
CA LEU A 231 23.34 26.52 35.10
C LEU A 231 22.83 25.14 34.67
N SER A 232 23.56 24.17 35.21
CA SER A 232 23.59 22.73 35.04
C SER A 232 22.26 21.97 34.92
N GLY A 233 22.37 20.84 34.21
CA GLY A 233 21.30 19.88 33.99
C GLY A 233 20.74 19.24 35.25
N ASN A 234 19.47 18.82 35.11
CA ASN A 234 18.84 17.68 35.75
C ASN A 234 17.55 17.40 34.97
N ILE A 235 17.45 16.23 34.32
CA ILE A 235 16.19 15.73 33.75
C ILE A 235 15.28 15.40 34.94
N PRO A 236 14.03 15.89 34.99
CA PRO A 236 13.13 15.57 36.09
C PRO A 236 12.70 14.11 35.95
N MET A 237 13.15 13.29 36.89
CA MET A 237 12.79 11.88 37.08
C MET A 237 11.32 11.76 37.56
N ILE A 238 10.37 12.31 36.80
CA ILE A 238 8.92 12.27 37.11
C ILE A 238 8.16 11.43 36.06
N VAL A 239 8.71 11.23 34.86
CA VAL A 239 8.02 10.52 33.78
C VAL A 239 8.13 8.99 33.90
N ILE A 240 9.15 8.46 34.60
CA ILE A 240 9.40 7.01 34.67
C ILE A 240 8.48 6.29 35.68
N TYR A 241 8.06 6.97 36.76
CA TYR A 241 7.21 6.35 37.79
C TYR A 241 5.72 6.28 37.42
N SER A 242 5.25 6.97 36.38
CA SER A 242 3.85 6.90 35.91
C SER A 242 3.50 5.59 35.18
N PHE A 243 4.47 4.87 34.63
CA PHE A 243 4.20 3.64 33.86
C PHE A 243 4.11 2.36 34.72
N LEU A 244 4.66 2.36 35.95
CA LEU A 244 4.55 1.20 36.84
C LEU A 244 3.16 1.06 37.49
N GLY A 245 2.38 2.14 37.58
CA GLY A 245 1.03 2.11 38.15
C GLY A 245 -0.06 1.54 37.24
N PHE A 246 0.17 1.52 35.91
CA PHE A 246 -0.86 1.12 34.94
C PHE A 246 -0.87 -0.40 34.65
N LEU A 247 0.28 -1.06 34.74
CA LEU A 247 0.43 -2.51 34.50
C LEU A 247 -0.47 -3.40 35.39
N PRO A 248 -0.57 -3.20 36.72
CA PRO A 248 -1.44 -4.02 37.55
C PRO A 248 -2.93 -3.76 37.29
N VAL A 249 -3.31 -2.54 36.90
CA VAL A 249 -4.70 -2.19 36.56
C VAL A 249 -5.16 -2.92 35.31
N CYS A 250 -4.32 -3.02 34.28
CA CYS A 250 -4.59 -3.80 33.07
C CYS A 250 -4.80 -5.30 33.37
N LEU A 251 -4.01 -5.89 34.29
CA LEU A 251 -4.15 -7.29 34.68
C LEU A 251 -5.44 -7.54 35.48
N PHE A 252 -5.85 -6.60 36.33
CA PHE A 252 -7.14 -6.66 37.03
C PHE A 252 -8.31 -6.53 36.07
N LEU A 253 -8.25 -5.60 35.10
CA LEU A 253 -9.28 -5.46 34.07
C LEU A 253 -9.38 -6.69 33.18
N TYR A 254 -8.26 -7.36 32.87
CA TYR A 254 -8.28 -8.64 32.15
C TYR A 254 -9.02 -9.74 32.92
N LYS A 255 -8.93 -9.76 34.25
CA LYS A 255 -9.53 -10.80 35.10
C LYS A 255 -10.97 -10.49 35.53
N ALA A 256 -11.34 -9.21 35.67
CA ALA A 256 -12.63 -8.76 36.19
C ALA A 256 -13.65 -8.33 35.12
N THR A 257 -13.22 -8.14 33.86
CA THR A 257 -14.07 -7.65 32.76
C THR A 257 -14.33 -8.77 31.73
N PRO A 258 -15.47 -8.82 31.01
CA PRO A 258 -15.77 -9.87 30.03
C PRO A 258 -14.80 -9.93 28.84
N VAL A 259 -13.89 -8.95 28.73
CA VAL A 259 -12.84 -8.85 27.70
C VAL A 259 -11.93 -10.08 27.70
N GLY A 260 -11.59 -10.63 28.88
CA GLY A 260 -10.79 -11.86 28.96
C GLY A 260 -11.51 -13.08 28.39
N THR A 261 -12.82 -13.18 28.64
CA THR A 261 -13.69 -14.22 28.07
C THR A 261 -13.85 -14.03 26.55
N TRP A 262 -13.99 -12.79 26.09
CA TRP A 262 -14.07 -12.45 24.67
C TRP A 262 -12.78 -12.79 23.90
N LEU A 263 -11.61 -12.52 24.48
CA LEU A 263 -10.30 -12.92 23.94
C LEU A 263 -10.16 -14.44 23.87
N LYS A 264 -10.55 -15.16 24.93
CA LYS A 264 -10.56 -16.64 24.94
C LYS A 264 -11.54 -17.21 23.91
N ILE A 265 -12.70 -16.59 23.70
CA ILE A 265 -13.67 -16.98 22.67
C ILE A 265 -13.09 -16.75 21.26
N ARG A 266 -12.40 -15.63 21.02
CA ARG A 266 -11.72 -15.38 19.73
C ARG A 266 -10.62 -16.39 19.43
N ILE A 267 -9.79 -16.73 20.42
CA ILE A 267 -8.72 -17.72 20.26
C ILE A 267 -9.31 -19.13 20.06
N LYS A 268 -10.35 -19.50 20.82
CA LYS A 268 -11.03 -20.80 20.69
C LYS A 268 -11.79 -20.93 19.38
N ARG A 269 -12.36 -19.84 18.83
CA ARG A 269 -12.94 -19.82 17.48
C ARG A 269 -11.88 -20.06 16.41
N LYS A 270 -10.68 -19.48 16.56
CA LYS A 270 -9.56 -19.70 15.63
C LYS A 270 -9.10 -21.17 15.60
N ILE A 271 -9.00 -21.81 16.77
CA ILE A 271 -8.61 -23.23 16.88
C ILE A 271 -9.72 -24.19 16.41
N LYS A 272 -11.00 -23.87 16.65
CA LYS A 272 -12.12 -24.70 16.18
C LYS A 272 -12.33 -24.62 14.66
N LEU A 273 -11.97 -23.49 14.04
CA LEU A 273 -12.00 -23.32 12.58
C LEU A 273 -10.92 -24.16 11.89
N ASP A 274 -9.74 -24.29 12.52
CA ASP A 274 -8.64 -25.17 12.08
C ASP A 274 -9.01 -26.66 12.14
N ASN A 275 -9.74 -27.08 13.18
CA ASN A 275 -10.09 -28.50 13.37
C ASN A 275 -11.35 -28.96 12.61
N ASN A 276 -12.15 -28.03 12.07
CA ASN A 276 -13.38 -28.34 11.33
C ASN A 276 -13.16 -28.43 9.81
N LEU A 277 -11.94 -28.20 9.31
CA LEU A 277 -11.59 -28.32 7.89
C LEU A 277 -10.98 -29.68 7.53
N SER A 278 -10.89 -30.62 8.48
CA SER A 278 -10.28 -31.94 8.28
C SER A 278 -11.26 -33.12 8.17
N GLU A 279 -12.57 -32.88 8.18
CA GLU A 279 -13.58 -33.93 8.00
C GLU A 279 -14.82 -33.39 7.25
N GLU A 280 -14.75 -33.33 5.92
CA GLU A 280 -15.84 -33.80 5.06
C GLU A 280 -15.35 -33.96 3.61
N THR A 281 -15.38 -35.20 3.16
CA THR A 281 -15.04 -35.69 1.82
C THR A 281 -16.25 -35.65 0.88
N GLU A 282 -15.94 -35.40 -0.39
CA GLU A 282 -16.60 -35.94 -1.59
C GLU A 282 -17.99 -35.43 -2.02
N ASN A 283 -18.01 -35.06 -3.31
CA ASN A 283 -19.14 -34.84 -4.22
C ASN A 283 -19.86 -33.49 -4.12
N GLU A 284 -19.51 -32.56 -5.01
CA GLU A 284 -20.41 -32.09 -6.07
C GLU A 284 -19.67 -31.22 -7.09
N ILE A 285 -19.77 -31.63 -8.36
CA ILE A 285 -19.44 -30.82 -9.52
C ILE A 285 -20.62 -29.86 -9.69
N LEU A 286 -20.42 -28.56 -9.47
CA LEU A 286 -21.30 -27.55 -10.05
C LEU A 286 -20.60 -26.20 -10.15
N GLU A 287 -20.88 -25.53 -11.27
CA GLU A 287 -20.39 -24.22 -11.66
C GLU A 287 -20.53 -23.19 -10.52
N GLU A 288 -19.41 -22.77 -9.93
CA GLU A 288 -19.38 -21.54 -9.13
C GLU A 288 -18.64 -20.45 -9.89
N THR A 289 -19.41 -19.39 -10.17
CA THR A 289 -18.99 -18.04 -10.53
C THR A 289 -17.69 -17.65 -9.84
N SER A 290 -16.60 -17.60 -10.60
CA SER A 290 -15.26 -17.22 -10.14
C SER A 290 -15.13 -15.70 -10.04
N GLU A 291 -15.67 -15.10 -8.97
CA GLU A 291 -15.12 -13.84 -8.45
C GLU A 291 -13.78 -14.18 -7.76
N CYS A 292 -12.72 -13.34 -7.91
CA CYS A 292 -11.49 -13.51 -7.11
C CYS A 292 -11.93 -13.74 -5.65
N VAL A 293 -11.41 -14.75 -4.94
CA VAL A 293 -11.88 -15.14 -3.60
C VAL A 293 -11.96 -13.89 -2.71
N ARG A 294 -13.19 -13.41 -2.49
CA ARG A 294 -13.45 -12.13 -1.82
C ARG A 294 -13.52 -12.40 -0.33
N ASN A 295 -12.37 -12.33 0.34
CA ASN A 295 -12.33 -12.23 1.80
C ASN A 295 -12.77 -10.81 2.19
N ASN A 296 -14.07 -10.57 2.23
CA ASN A 296 -14.64 -9.32 2.70
C ASN A 296 -14.27 -9.08 4.17
N LEU A 297 -13.35 -8.15 4.40
CA LEU A 297 -13.10 -7.53 5.70
C LEU A 297 -13.44 -6.03 5.60
N HIS A 298 -14.68 -5.74 5.20
CA HIS A 298 -15.35 -4.46 5.47
C HIS A 298 -16.85 -4.66 5.27
N ASP A 299 -17.57 -4.81 6.38
CA ASP A 299 -19.02 -4.59 6.41
C ASP A 299 -19.28 -3.44 7.39
N ASP A 300 -19.17 -2.23 6.86
CA ASP A 300 -19.81 -1.07 7.46
C ASP A 300 -21.28 -1.03 6.99
N LYS A 301 -22.14 -1.56 7.86
CA LYS A 301 -23.44 -0.99 8.24
C LYS A 301 -24.30 -0.47 7.07
N TYR A 302 -25.07 -1.38 6.46
CA TYR A 302 -26.37 -1.01 5.87
C TYR A 302 -27.50 -1.80 6.55
N SER A 303 -28.24 -1.11 7.41
CA SER A 303 -29.52 -1.58 7.95
C SER A 303 -30.61 -1.34 6.91
N ILE A 304 -31.08 -2.39 6.24
CA ILE A 304 -32.32 -2.33 5.45
C ILE A 304 -33.46 -2.86 6.33
N LEU A 305 -34.31 -1.94 6.77
CA LEU A 305 -35.52 -2.20 7.54
C LEU A 305 -36.68 -2.41 6.54
N TYR A 306 -37.16 -3.64 6.36
CA TYR A 306 -38.41 -3.88 5.64
C TYR A 306 -39.59 -3.77 6.59
N HIS A 307 -40.38 -2.71 6.46
CA HIS A 307 -41.71 -2.65 7.03
C HIS A 307 -42.70 -3.43 6.15
N SER A 308 -43.31 -4.43 6.78
CA SER A 308 -44.53 -5.10 6.32
C SER A 308 -45.70 -4.11 6.28
N THR A 309 -46.42 -4.05 5.16
CA THR A 309 -47.85 -3.74 5.15
C THR A 309 -48.55 -4.72 4.23
N GLY A 310 -49.42 -5.54 4.82
CA GLY A 310 -50.28 -6.45 4.10
C GLY A 310 -51.43 -5.71 3.42
N TYR A 311 -51.96 -6.34 2.38
CA TYR A 311 -53.38 -6.23 2.04
C TYR A 311 -53.91 -7.61 1.66
N SER A 312 -54.97 -7.98 2.36
CA SER A 312 -55.84 -9.10 2.04
C SER A 312 -56.67 -8.76 0.79
N LYS A 313 -56.91 -9.77 -0.04
CA LYS A 313 -58.20 -10.05 -0.65
C LYS A 313 -58.26 -11.52 -1.04
#